data_AF-A0A0D6QFV5-F1
#
_entry.id   AF-A0A0D6QFV5-F1
#
_cell.length_a   1.000
_cell.length_b   1.000
_cell.length_c   1.000
_cell.angle_alpha   90.00
_cell.angle_beta   90.00
_cell.angle_gamma   90.00
#
_symmetry.space_group_name_H-M   'P 1'
#
loop_
_entity.id
_entity.type
_entity.pdbx_description
1 polymer ?
#
loop_
_entity_poly.entity_id
_entity_poly.type
_entity_poly.pdbx_seq_one_letter_code
_entity_poly.pdbx_strand_id
1 'polypeptide(L)'
;MAVTRTMRLWRILALAAFTAGVLAAPAGAGAADRKFKRKECLDCHTEEAKKFSAFRFTHEAVKKGECEACHQRHGIVPKLLLKESGNKLCYSCHKPASIGMDQPNVHAVLRTGSCTQCHAVHGSNAPHMLKAEGSAACWECHDRKAFERKNVHPVLAKEGCGACHATHASAQKSLLKAEEGQLCVKCHAPTSGGFAKAHRGVPGRREALQRLPRAALLRPAEADEGLGPLGAVRRLRPVPRRSEQPEAVRGAGGGGQAVRQLP
;
A
#
# COMPACT_ATOMS: atom_id res chain seq x y z
N MET A 1 13.62 -59.89 77.56
CA MET A 1 13.00 -58.66 77.02
C MET A 1 13.97 -57.71 76.28
N ALA A 2 15.29 -58.00 76.21
CA ALA A 2 16.27 -57.09 75.58
C ALA A 2 16.43 -57.25 74.05
N VAL A 3 16.14 -58.44 73.51
CA VAL A 3 16.37 -58.78 72.08
C VAL A 3 15.35 -58.13 71.13
N THR A 4 14.14 -57.82 71.61
CA THR A 4 13.08 -57.21 70.78
C THR A 4 13.27 -55.69 70.60
N ARG A 5 14.09 -55.06 71.45
CA ARG A 5 14.33 -53.60 71.44
C ARG A 5 15.39 -53.22 70.39
N THR A 6 16.41 -54.06 70.21
CA THR A 6 17.46 -53.89 69.19
C THR A 6 16.93 -54.13 67.78
N MET A 7 16.05 -55.12 67.58
CA MET A 7 15.41 -55.35 66.27
C MET A 7 14.44 -54.22 65.86
N ARG A 8 13.78 -53.56 66.81
CA ARG A 8 12.94 -52.38 66.53
C ARG A 8 13.77 -51.15 66.13
N LEU A 9 14.92 -50.93 66.77
CA LEU A 9 15.86 -49.86 66.41
C LEU A 9 16.46 -50.07 65.01
N TRP A 10 16.83 -51.30 64.65
CA TRP A 10 17.31 -51.61 63.30
C TRP A 10 16.23 -51.47 62.23
N ARG A 11 14.97 -51.82 62.53
CA ARG A 11 13.84 -51.61 61.61
C ARG A 11 13.55 -50.13 61.38
N ILE A 12 13.65 -49.29 62.41
CA ILE A 12 13.45 -47.83 62.30
C ILE A 12 14.61 -47.19 61.54
N LEU A 13 15.87 -47.62 61.79
CA LEU A 13 17.03 -47.15 61.04
C LEU A 13 17.02 -47.60 59.57
N ALA A 14 16.55 -48.82 59.28
CA ALA A 14 16.36 -49.30 57.91
C ALA A 14 15.24 -48.55 57.17
N LEU A 15 14.15 -48.20 57.85
CA LEU A 15 13.07 -47.36 57.28
C LEU A 15 13.53 -45.91 57.04
N ALA A 16 14.37 -45.36 57.93
CA ALA A 16 14.96 -44.03 57.78
C ALA A 16 15.98 -43.98 56.63
N ALA A 17 16.77 -45.04 56.43
CA ALA A 17 17.67 -45.15 55.28
C ALA A 17 16.91 -45.31 53.94
N PHE A 18 15.77 -46.01 53.94
CA PHE A 18 14.95 -46.17 52.74
C PHE A 18 14.20 -44.88 52.36
N THR A 19 13.75 -44.08 53.33
CA THR A 19 13.13 -42.77 53.10
C THR A 19 14.15 -41.71 52.68
N ALA A 20 15.39 -41.75 53.17
CA ALA A 20 16.49 -40.90 52.71
C ALA A 20 16.96 -41.23 51.28
N GLY A 21 16.88 -42.51 50.86
CA GLY A 21 17.23 -42.93 49.50
C GLY A 21 16.23 -42.49 48.42
N VAL A 22 14.94 -42.37 48.75
CA VAL A 22 13.89 -41.91 47.82
C VAL A 22 13.95 -40.39 47.59
N LEU A 23 14.44 -39.63 48.57
CA LEU A 23 14.66 -38.17 48.44
C LEU A 23 15.97 -37.80 47.73
N ALA A 24 16.88 -38.76 47.54
CA ALA A 24 18.15 -38.58 46.83
C ALA A 24 18.14 -39.18 45.41
N ALA A 25 16.96 -39.52 44.87
CA ALA A 25 16.84 -39.79 43.43
C ALA A 25 17.07 -38.47 42.68
N PRO A 26 18.05 -38.38 41.76
CA PRO A 26 18.17 -37.22 40.92
C PRO A 26 16.85 -37.07 40.15
N ALA A 27 16.16 -35.96 40.36
CA ALA A 27 14.96 -35.56 39.63
C ALA A 27 15.30 -35.18 38.17
N GLY A 28 16.01 -36.05 37.48
CA GLY A 28 16.68 -35.79 36.21
C GLY A 28 16.69 -37.01 35.29
N ALA A 29 15.62 -37.81 35.29
CA ALA A 29 15.30 -38.62 34.13
C ALA A 29 14.48 -37.73 33.18
N GLY A 30 15.10 -37.34 32.07
CA GLY A 30 14.69 -36.22 31.23
C GLY A 30 13.22 -36.21 30.86
N ALA A 31 12.51 -35.16 31.28
CA ALA A 31 11.48 -34.59 30.45
C ALA A 31 12.20 -34.11 29.18
N ALA A 32 12.23 -34.96 28.15
CA ALA A 32 12.68 -34.54 26.83
C ALA A 32 11.90 -33.28 26.49
N ASP A 33 12.63 -32.16 26.35
CA ASP A 33 12.12 -30.90 25.85
C ASP A 33 11.45 -31.22 24.51
N ARG A 34 10.13 -31.41 24.51
CA ARG A 34 9.38 -31.60 23.28
C ARG A 34 9.35 -30.24 22.61
N LYS A 35 10.42 -29.94 21.86
CA LYS A 35 10.53 -28.76 21.01
C LYS A 35 9.49 -28.91 19.92
N PHE A 36 8.27 -28.43 20.18
CA PHE A 36 7.22 -28.35 19.19
C PHE A 36 7.68 -27.35 18.13
N LYS A 37 8.15 -27.83 16.98
CA LYS A 37 8.52 -26.97 15.87
C LYS A 37 7.24 -26.28 15.39
N ARG A 38 7.09 -25.00 15.73
CA ARG A 38 5.92 -24.21 15.34
C ARG A 38 5.90 -24.11 13.81
N LYS A 39 4.75 -24.42 13.21
CA LYS A 39 4.54 -24.15 11.79
C LYS A 39 4.34 -22.65 11.59
N GLU A 40 4.87 -22.15 10.48
CA GLU A 40 4.64 -20.79 10.05
C GLU A 40 3.30 -20.64 9.36
N CYS A 41 2.81 -19.41 9.24
CA CYS A 41 1.48 -19.15 8.69
C CYS A 41 1.32 -19.71 7.26
N LEU A 42 2.35 -19.53 6.42
CA LEU A 42 2.32 -19.93 5.01
C LEU A 42 2.55 -21.43 4.79
N ASP A 43 2.91 -22.19 5.82
CA ASP A 43 2.99 -23.66 5.74
C ASP A 43 1.61 -24.30 5.56
N CYS A 44 0.55 -23.59 5.97
CA CYS A 44 -0.85 -24.01 5.80
C CYS A 44 -1.64 -23.08 4.87
N HIS A 45 -1.33 -21.78 4.87
CA HIS A 45 -1.96 -20.78 3.97
C HIS A 45 -1.21 -20.68 2.63
N THR A 46 -1.09 -21.80 1.93
CA THR A 46 -0.28 -21.91 0.72
C THR A 46 -0.90 -21.20 -0.48
N GLU A 47 -2.23 -21.16 -0.57
CA GLU A 47 -2.94 -20.48 -1.65
C GLU A 47 -2.82 -18.96 -1.53
N GLU A 48 -2.92 -18.45 -0.30
CA GLU A 48 -2.63 -17.05 0.03
C GLU A 48 -1.18 -16.70 -0.30
N ALA A 49 -0.22 -17.58 0.03
CA ALA A 49 1.19 -17.38 -0.30
C ALA A 49 1.40 -17.22 -1.82
N LYS A 50 0.78 -18.08 -2.63
CA LYS A 50 0.81 -17.99 -4.11
C LYS A 50 0.15 -16.71 -4.62
N LYS A 51 -0.97 -16.31 -4.01
CA LYS A 51 -1.69 -15.10 -4.42
C LYS A 51 -0.88 -13.84 -4.12
N PHE A 52 -0.29 -13.74 -2.93
CA PHE A 52 0.40 -12.52 -2.49
C PHE A 52 1.75 -12.33 -3.19
N SER A 53 2.41 -13.41 -3.59
CA SER A 53 3.64 -13.36 -4.38
C SER A 53 3.41 -12.94 -5.83
N ALA A 54 2.17 -13.05 -6.33
CA ALA A 54 1.81 -12.65 -7.69
C ALA A 54 1.47 -11.15 -7.83
N PHE A 55 1.26 -10.42 -6.73
CA PHE A 55 0.93 -9.00 -6.80
C PHE A 55 2.14 -8.14 -7.14
N ARG A 56 1.94 -7.13 -8.01
CA ARG A 56 2.98 -6.15 -8.33
C ARG A 56 3.34 -5.25 -7.15
N PHE A 57 2.34 -4.88 -6.35
CA PHE A 57 2.51 -4.05 -5.15
C PHE A 57 2.02 -4.83 -3.95
N THR A 58 2.95 -5.25 -3.09
CA THR A 58 2.66 -6.03 -1.89
C THR A 58 2.98 -5.21 -0.67
N HIS A 59 2.16 -5.35 0.38
CA HIS A 59 2.43 -4.66 1.64
C HIS A 59 3.73 -5.18 2.27
N GLU A 60 4.58 -4.30 2.78
CA GLU A 60 5.93 -4.66 3.24
C GLU A 60 5.89 -5.74 4.33
N ALA A 61 4.97 -5.65 5.29
CA ALA A 61 4.76 -6.68 6.32
C ALA A 61 4.43 -8.06 5.73
N VAL A 62 3.68 -8.12 4.63
CA VAL A 62 3.35 -9.38 3.95
C VAL A 62 4.56 -9.92 3.21
N LYS A 63 5.32 -9.05 2.53
CA LYS A 63 6.56 -9.42 1.84
C LYS A 63 7.60 -10.01 2.81
N LYS A 64 7.65 -9.51 4.04
CA LYS A 64 8.53 -10.01 5.12
C LYS A 64 7.97 -11.23 5.86
N GLY A 65 6.74 -11.66 5.60
CA GLY A 65 6.10 -12.75 6.33
C GLY A 65 5.69 -12.39 7.76
N GLU A 66 5.60 -11.10 8.09
CA GLU A 66 5.19 -10.59 9.41
C GLU A 66 3.67 -10.63 9.58
N CYS A 67 3.05 -11.79 9.33
CA CYS A 67 1.59 -11.97 9.33
C CYS A 67 0.96 -11.57 10.68
N GLU A 68 1.70 -11.82 11.77
CA GLU A 68 1.28 -11.51 13.13
C GLU A 68 1.33 -10.01 13.45
N ALA A 69 1.86 -9.15 12.58
CA ALA A 69 1.75 -7.70 12.75
C ALA A 69 0.28 -7.25 12.72
N CYS A 70 -0.54 -7.94 11.91
CA CYS A 70 -1.95 -7.62 11.73
C CYS A 70 -2.89 -8.71 12.25
N HIS A 71 -2.51 -9.98 12.08
CA HIS A 71 -3.34 -11.12 12.45
C HIS A 71 -2.98 -11.66 13.84
N GLN A 72 -3.96 -12.25 14.51
CA GLN A 72 -3.71 -13.15 15.62
C GLN A 72 -3.66 -14.59 15.10
N ARG A 73 -2.77 -15.40 15.67
CA ARG A 73 -2.73 -16.82 15.35
C ARG A 73 -4.05 -17.47 15.77
N HIS A 74 -4.60 -18.25 14.87
CA HIS A 74 -5.67 -19.18 15.19
C HIS A 74 -5.07 -20.54 15.56
N GLY A 75 -5.76 -21.27 16.44
CA GLY A 75 -5.43 -22.66 16.75
C GLY A 75 -6.06 -23.60 15.71
N ILE A 76 -6.70 -24.65 16.21
CA ILE A 76 -7.39 -25.65 15.40
C ILE A 76 -8.62 -25.07 14.69
N VAL A 77 -9.27 -24.06 15.29
CA VAL A 77 -10.45 -23.42 14.69
C VAL A 77 -9.99 -22.28 13.77
N PRO A 78 -10.21 -22.38 12.45
CA PRO A 78 -9.79 -21.35 11.51
C PRO A 78 -10.72 -20.14 11.65
N LYS A 79 -10.28 -19.13 12.40
CA LYS A 79 -10.97 -17.84 12.48
C LYS A 79 -10.00 -16.75 12.08
N LEU A 80 -10.45 -15.87 11.19
CA LEU A 80 -9.72 -14.64 10.89
C LEU A 80 -9.81 -13.73 12.10
N LEU A 81 -8.67 -13.55 12.77
CA LEU A 81 -8.55 -12.69 13.94
C LEU A 81 -7.54 -11.59 13.60
N LEU A 82 -7.94 -10.35 13.83
CA LEU A 82 -7.07 -9.18 13.72
C LEU A 82 -6.66 -8.74 15.12
N LYS A 83 -5.46 -8.17 15.25
CA LYS A 83 -4.98 -7.60 16.52
C LYS A 83 -5.84 -6.43 16.98
N GLU A 84 -6.34 -5.65 16.04
CA GLU A 84 -7.17 -4.47 16.26
C GLU A 84 -8.29 -4.43 15.22
N SER A 85 -9.37 -3.74 15.54
CA SER A 85 -10.54 -3.62 14.66
C SER A 85 -10.46 -2.38 13.76
N GLY A 86 -10.90 -2.54 12.51
CA GLY A 86 -11.02 -1.45 11.52
C GLY A 86 -9.72 -0.66 11.32
N ASN A 87 -9.85 0.66 11.18
CA ASN A 87 -8.71 1.55 10.90
C ASN A 87 -7.68 1.62 12.03
N LYS A 88 -8.05 1.27 13.28
CA LYS A 88 -7.09 1.30 14.41
C LYS A 88 -5.89 0.41 14.14
N LEU A 89 -6.09 -0.72 13.46
CA LEU A 89 -5.00 -1.59 13.06
C LEU A 89 -4.02 -0.90 12.14
N CYS A 90 -4.53 -0.19 11.13
CA CYS A 90 -3.71 0.54 10.17
C CYS A 90 -2.91 1.66 10.86
N TYR A 91 -3.53 2.35 11.83
CA TYR A 91 -2.93 3.46 12.56
C TYR A 91 -1.80 3.05 13.52
N SER A 92 -1.65 1.76 13.83
CA SER A 92 -0.49 1.25 14.56
C SER A 92 0.84 1.56 13.85
N CYS A 93 0.82 1.64 12.51
CA CYS A 93 1.97 1.98 11.68
C CYS A 93 1.77 3.27 10.87
N HIS A 94 0.57 3.49 10.32
CA HIS A 94 0.26 4.65 9.48
C HIS A 94 -0.36 5.77 10.31
N LYS A 95 0.48 6.66 10.85
CA LYS A 95 0.00 7.80 11.65
C LYS A 95 -0.97 8.66 10.82
N PRO A 96 -2.14 9.07 11.36
CA PRO A 96 -3.14 9.84 10.61
C PRO A 96 -2.57 11.08 9.89
N ALA A 97 -1.68 11.84 10.54
CA ALA A 97 -1.01 12.99 9.93
C ALA A 97 -0.16 12.61 8.71
N SER A 98 0.54 11.47 8.74
CA SER A 98 1.40 11.04 7.62
C SER A 98 0.62 10.65 6.36
N ILE A 99 -0.68 10.35 6.50
CA ILE A 99 -1.55 9.92 5.41
C ILE A 99 -2.65 10.95 5.09
N GLY A 100 -2.51 12.19 5.59
CA GLY A 100 -3.43 13.29 5.35
C GLY A 100 -4.83 13.05 5.92
N MET A 101 -4.92 12.34 7.05
CA MET A 101 -6.16 12.09 7.81
C MET A 101 -6.32 13.03 9.01
N ASP A 102 -5.41 14.01 9.16
CA ASP A 102 -5.43 15.06 10.20
C ASP A 102 -6.22 16.32 9.79
N GLN A 103 -6.85 16.28 8.61
CA GLN A 103 -7.62 17.40 8.07
C GLN A 103 -9.09 17.35 8.48
N PRO A 104 -9.77 18.50 8.59
CA PRO A 104 -11.14 18.58 9.12
C PRO A 104 -12.18 17.88 8.24
N ASN A 105 -12.01 17.90 6.90
CA ASN A 105 -12.96 17.26 6.00
C ASN A 105 -12.44 15.89 5.59
N VAL A 106 -12.90 14.86 6.28
CA VAL A 106 -12.56 13.45 5.98
C VAL A 106 -13.57 12.86 5.02
N HIS A 107 -13.08 12.10 4.04
CA HIS A 107 -13.91 11.36 3.09
C HIS A 107 -14.87 10.43 3.83
N ALA A 108 -16.15 10.47 3.47
CA ALA A 108 -17.23 9.84 4.25
C ALA A 108 -16.99 8.36 4.56
N VAL A 109 -16.49 7.61 3.58
CA VAL A 109 -16.18 6.18 3.71
C VAL A 109 -15.14 5.87 4.80
N LEU A 110 -14.27 6.83 5.11
CA LEU A 110 -13.22 6.68 6.12
C LEU A 110 -13.71 6.98 7.53
N ARG A 111 -14.81 7.73 7.69
CA ARG A 111 -15.41 8.03 9.00
C ARG A 111 -16.02 6.79 9.66
N THR A 112 -16.51 5.86 8.86
CA THR A 112 -17.11 4.59 9.34
C THR A 112 -16.12 3.43 9.35
N GLY A 113 -14.83 3.69 9.10
CA GLY A 113 -13.77 2.83 9.64
C GLY A 113 -13.23 1.71 8.77
N SER A 114 -13.09 1.88 7.44
CA SER A 114 -12.38 0.87 6.66
C SER A 114 -11.50 1.41 5.52
N CYS A 115 -10.21 1.56 5.80
CA CYS A 115 -9.15 1.72 4.80
C CYS A 115 -9.22 0.62 3.73
N THR A 116 -9.68 -0.57 4.11
CA THR A 116 -9.81 -1.72 3.21
C THR A 116 -10.93 -1.59 2.19
N GLN A 117 -11.75 -0.54 2.23
CA GLN A 117 -12.73 -0.28 1.16
C GLN A 117 -12.04 0.02 -0.15
N CYS A 118 -10.96 0.81 -0.10
CA CYS A 118 -10.17 1.18 -1.28
C CYS A 118 -8.86 0.40 -1.40
N HIS A 119 -8.22 0.04 -0.28
CA HIS A 119 -6.94 -0.65 -0.27
C HIS A 119 -7.07 -2.17 -0.11
N ALA A 120 -6.27 -2.92 -0.87
CA ALA A 120 -6.04 -4.35 -0.70
C ALA A 120 -4.78 -4.56 0.15
N VAL A 121 -4.96 -4.73 1.46
CA VAL A 121 -3.88 -4.68 2.47
C VAL A 121 -2.82 -5.76 2.36
N HIS A 122 -3.07 -6.85 1.63
CA HIS A 122 -2.04 -7.83 1.34
C HIS A 122 -1.22 -7.47 0.09
N GLY A 123 -1.87 -6.84 -0.88
CA GLY A 123 -1.26 -6.39 -2.12
C GLY A 123 -2.29 -6.27 -3.25
N SER A 124 -1.92 -5.56 -4.31
CA SER A 124 -2.66 -5.51 -5.57
C SER A 124 -1.74 -5.20 -6.76
N ASN A 125 -2.31 -5.21 -7.96
CA ASN A 125 -1.60 -4.79 -9.16
C ASN A 125 -1.70 -3.28 -9.43
N ALA A 126 -2.53 -2.56 -8.68
CA ALA A 126 -2.66 -1.11 -8.78
C ALA A 126 -1.71 -0.40 -7.80
N PRO A 127 -1.20 0.79 -8.16
CA PRO A 127 -0.36 1.59 -7.27
C PRO A 127 -1.01 1.82 -5.90
N HIS A 128 -0.19 1.96 -4.86
CA HIS A 128 -0.64 2.15 -3.47
C HIS A 128 -1.58 1.03 -2.97
N MET A 129 -1.50 -0.15 -3.59
CA MET A 129 -2.33 -1.31 -3.26
C MET A 129 -3.83 -1.01 -3.34
N LEU A 130 -4.25 -0.18 -4.30
CA LEU A 130 -5.67 0.08 -4.53
C LEU A 130 -6.35 -1.15 -5.13
N LYS A 131 -7.66 -1.32 -4.86
CA LYS A 131 -8.44 -2.41 -5.47
C LYS A 131 -8.67 -2.23 -6.97
N ALA A 132 -8.64 -0.99 -7.45
CA ALA A 132 -8.75 -0.63 -8.86
C ALA A 132 -7.81 0.55 -9.17
N GLU A 133 -7.50 0.74 -10.45
CA GLU A 133 -6.55 1.74 -10.90
C GLU A 133 -7.22 3.08 -11.26
N GLY A 134 -6.58 4.19 -10.88
CA GLY A 134 -7.03 5.54 -11.22
C GLY A 134 -8.48 5.82 -10.81
N SER A 135 -9.23 6.44 -11.72
CA SER A 135 -10.64 6.80 -11.48
C SER A 135 -11.56 5.58 -11.32
N ALA A 136 -11.16 4.39 -11.78
CA ALA A 136 -11.99 3.19 -11.63
C ALA A 136 -12.29 2.87 -10.16
N ALA A 137 -11.34 3.14 -9.25
CA ALA A 137 -11.55 2.98 -7.81
C ALA A 137 -12.64 3.91 -7.24
N CYS A 138 -12.88 5.07 -7.88
CA CYS A 138 -13.93 5.99 -7.47
C CYS A 138 -15.31 5.48 -7.93
N TRP A 139 -15.37 4.82 -9.09
CA TRP A 139 -16.61 4.32 -9.69
C TRP A 139 -17.22 3.12 -8.98
N GLU A 140 -16.46 2.46 -8.11
CA GLU A 140 -16.96 1.42 -7.20
C GLU A 140 -18.11 1.93 -6.32
N CYS A 141 -18.19 3.25 -6.09
CA CYS A 141 -19.25 3.86 -5.28
C CYS A 141 -19.86 5.13 -5.91
N HIS A 142 -19.10 5.91 -6.68
CA HIS A 142 -19.59 7.13 -7.32
C HIS A 142 -20.11 6.83 -8.73
N ASP A 143 -21.31 7.30 -9.06
CA ASP A 143 -21.87 7.12 -10.39
C ASP A 143 -21.02 7.82 -11.46
N ARG A 144 -20.38 7.01 -12.30
CA ARG A 144 -19.54 7.45 -13.42
C ARG A 144 -20.29 8.37 -14.38
N LYS A 145 -21.58 8.12 -14.63
CA LYS A 145 -22.38 8.90 -15.60
C LYS A 145 -22.48 10.37 -15.21
N ALA A 146 -22.42 10.68 -13.91
CA ALA A 146 -22.43 12.06 -13.43
C ALA A 146 -21.21 12.87 -13.91
N PHE A 147 -20.10 12.20 -14.25
CA PHE A 147 -18.80 12.78 -14.58
C PHE A 147 -18.35 12.57 -16.04
N GLU A 148 -19.16 11.90 -16.88
CA GLU A 148 -18.90 11.65 -18.30
C GLU A 148 -19.82 12.48 -19.22
N ARG A 149 -20.12 13.72 -18.83
CA ARG A 149 -21.01 14.62 -19.60
C ARG A 149 -20.30 15.15 -20.86
N LYS A 150 -21.08 15.69 -21.82
CA LYS A 150 -20.55 16.30 -23.05
C LYS A 150 -19.46 17.35 -22.80
N ASN A 151 -19.63 18.14 -21.74
CA ASN A 151 -18.67 19.17 -21.35
C ASN A 151 -18.12 18.83 -19.96
N VAL A 152 -16.89 18.32 -19.92
CA VAL A 152 -16.14 18.03 -18.70
C VAL A 152 -14.69 18.48 -18.86
N HIS A 153 -13.97 18.67 -17.76
CA HIS A 153 -12.56 19.06 -17.83
C HIS A 153 -11.73 17.93 -18.45
N PRO A 154 -10.93 18.20 -19.51
CA PRO A 154 -10.10 17.18 -20.16
C PRO A 154 -9.10 16.50 -19.23
N VAL A 155 -8.73 17.16 -18.13
CA VAL A 155 -7.84 16.62 -17.10
C VAL A 155 -8.41 15.35 -16.45
N LEU A 156 -9.74 15.17 -16.43
CA LEU A 156 -10.37 13.96 -15.89
C LEU A 156 -10.00 12.70 -16.68
N ALA A 157 -9.75 12.82 -17.99
CA ALA A 157 -9.32 11.69 -18.81
C ALA A 157 -7.83 11.33 -18.60
N LYS A 158 -7.01 12.28 -18.12
CA LYS A 158 -5.56 12.11 -17.96
C LYS A 158 -5.14 11.79 -16.52
N GLU A 159 -5.63 12.59 -15.57
CA GLU A 159 -5.24 12.54 -14.15
C GLU A 159 -6.40 12.12 -13.24
N GLY A 160 -7.61 11.99 -13.79
CA GLY A 160 -8.77 11.49 -13.07
C GLY A 160 -9.27 12.43 -11.96
N CYS A 161 -10.01 11.84 -11.02
CA CYS A 161 -10.56 12.54 -9.87
C CYS A 161 -9.46 13.17 -8.99
N GLY A 162 -8.30 12.52 -8.95
CA GLY A 162 -7.13 12.94 -8.18
C GLY A 162 -6.49 14.23 -8.70
N ALA A 163 -6.84 14.74 -9.88
CA ALA A 163 -6.37 16.05 -10.34
C ALA A 163 -6.77 17.16 -9.34
N CYS A 164 -8.01 17.08 -8.83
CA CYS A 164 -8.61 18.10 -7.99
C CYS A 164 -8.82 17.64 -6.54
N HIS A 165 -9.13 16.36 -6.32
CA HIS A 165 -9.52 15.85 -5.01
C HIS A 165 -8.35 15.18 -4.27
N ALA A 166 -8.32 15.37 -2.96
CA ALA A 166 -7.58 14.56 -2.01
C ALA A 166 -8.46 13.36 -1.58
N THR A 167 -7.95 12.15 -1.65
CA THR A 167 -8.74 10.91 -1.51
C THR A 167 -9.08 10.55 -0.06
N HIS A 168 -8.29 11.04 0.90
CA HIS A 168 -8.49 10.76 2.33
C HIS A 168 -9.19 11.90 3.05
N ALA A 169 -8.53 13.04 3.17
CA ALA A 169 -9.11 14.22 3.78
C ALA A 169 -8.50 15.51 3.18
N SER A 170 -9.16 16.63 3.41
CA SER A 170 -8.66 17.96 3.04
C SER A 170 -9.12 19.04 4.02
N ALA A 171 -8.36 20.13 4.09
CA ALA A 171 -8.81 21.38 4.70
C ALA A 171 -10.06 21.96 4.00
N GLN A 172 -10.25 21.62 2.73
CA GLN A 172 -11.29 22.21 1.88
C GLN A 172 -12.53 21.33 1.79
N LYS A 173 -13.69 21.97 1.61
CA LYS A 173 -14.94 21.28 1.32
C LYS A 173 -14.81 20.43 0.06
N SER A 174 -15.62 19.37 -0.03
CA SER A 174 -15.59 18.43 -1.15
C SER A 174 -14.21 17.79 -1.40
N LEU A 175 -13.33 17.80 -0.39
CA LEU A 175 -11.99 17.21 -0.43
C LEU A 175 -11.07 17.84 -1.50
N LEU A 176 -11.22 19.11 -1.83
CA LEU A 176 -10.34 19.74 -2.83
C LEU A 176 -8.89 19.89 -2.32
N LYS A 177 -7.90 19.71 -3.20
CA LYS A 177 -6.47 19.86 -2.86
C LYS A 177 -6.05 21.29 -2.50
N ALA A 178 -6.86 22.28 -2.87
CA ALA A 178 -6.67 23.70 -2.56
C ALA A 178 -8.04 24.40 -2.56
N GLU A 179 -8.09 25.64 -2.09
CA GLU A 179 -9.27 26.50 -2.22
C GLU A 179 -9.72 26.52 -3.70
N GLU A 180 -11.03 26.54 -3.95
CA GLU A 180 -11.61 26.29 -5.27
C GLU A 180 -11.04 27.21 -6.36
N GLY A 181 -11.01 28.52 -6.11
CA GLY A 181 -10.43 29.48 -7.06
C GLY A 181 -8.95 29.24 -7.28
N GLN A 182 -8.19 29.03 -6.19
CA GLN A 182 -6.75 28.76 -6.25
C GLN A 182 -6.43 27.46 -7.01
N LEU A 183 -7.26 26.43 -6.86
CA LEU A 183 -7.09 25.14 -7.53
C LEU A 183 -7.20 25.32 -9.06
N CYS A 184 -8.21 26.07 -9.52
CA CYS A 184 -8.40 26.32 -10.94
C CYS A 184 -7.20 27.06 -11.56
N VAL A 185 -6.66 28.05 -10.86
CA VAL A 185 -5.58 28.89 -11.41
C VAL A 185 -4.20 28.24 -11.40
N LYS A 186 -4.06 27.05 -10.78
CA LYS A 186 -2.85 26.22 -10.96
C LYS A 186 -2.66 25.77 -12.41
N CYS A 187 -3.75 25.68 -13.18
CA CYS A 187 -3.70 25.28 -14.59
C CYS A 187 -4.27 26.35 -15.54
N HIS A 188 -5.15 27.24 -15.05
CA HIS A 188 -5.80 28.26 -15.87
C HIS A 188 -5.34 29.67 -15.52
N ALA A 189 -4.85 30.42 -16.50
CA ALA A 189 -4.70 31.86 -16.30
C ALA A 189 -6.12 32.50 -16.20
N PRO A 190 -6.45 33.21 -15.11
CA PRO A 190 -7.79 33.73 -14.87
C PRO A 190 -8.27 34.75 -15.93
N THR A 191 -7.32 35.38 -16.62
CA THR A 191 -7.52 36.34 -17.71
C THR A 191 -7.55 35.69 -19.10
N SER A 192 -7.30 34.38 -19.21
CA SER A 192 -7.35 33.70 -20.51
C SER A 192 -8.77 33.70 -21.07
N GLY A 193 -8.89 34.05 -22.36
CA GLY A 193 -10.19 34.16 -23.04
C GLY A 193 -10.98 32.84 -23.04
N GLY A 194 -10.28 31.69 -23.06
CA GLY A 194 -10.90 30.36 -22.97
C GLY A 194 -11.57 30.10 -21.62
N PHE A 195 -10.87 30.35 -20.51
CA PHE A 195 -11.44 30.20 -19.16
C PHE A 195 -12.60 31.17 -18.94
N ALA A 196 -12.44 32.43 -19.35
CA ALA A 196 -13.49 33.42 -19.24
C ALA A 196 -14.74 33.07 -20.06
N LYS A 197 -14.57 32.48 -21.25
CA LYS A 197 -15.67 32.03 -22.11
C LYS A 197 -16.40 30.82 -21.55
N ALA A 198 -15.67 29.83 -21.03
CA ALA A 198 -16.25 28.59 -20.50
C ALA A 198 -17.00 28.79 -19.18
N HIS A 199 -16.59 29.76 -18.35
CA HIS A 199 -17.17 29.99 -17.01
C HIS A 199 -17.97 31.30 -16.91
N ARG A 200 -18.49 31.81 -18.04
CA ARG A 200 -19.10 33.15 -18.15
C ARG A 200 -20.42 33.36 -17.38
N GLY A 201 -20.90 32.35 -16.64
CA GLY A 201 -22.14 32.41 -15.87
C GLY A 201 -22.10 31.63 -14.55
N VAL A 202 -20.91 31.30 -14.04
CA VAL A 202 -20.79 30.66 -12.71
C VAL A 202 -20.97 31.75 -11.63
N PRO A 203 -22.00 31.65 -10.76
CA PRO A 203 -22.16 32.57 -9.63
C PRO A 203 -20.90 32.60 -8.78
N GLY A 204 -20.44 33.78 -8.36
CA GLY A 204 -19.23 33.89 -7.53
C GLY A 204 -17.91 33.95 -8.31
N ARG A 205 -17.90 33.92 -9.66
CA ARG A 205 -16.65 33.99 -10.44
C ARG A 205 -15.85 35.27 -10.17
N ARG A 206 -16.51 36.42 -10.07
CA ARG A 206 -15.80 37.70 -9.81
C ARG A 206 -15.22 37.70 -8.40
N GLU A 207 -15.97 37.19 -7.44
CA GLU A 207 -15.61 37.10 -6.03
C GLU A 207 -14.48 36.07 -5.82
N ALA A 208 -14.53 34.92 -6.50
CA ALA A 208 -13.49 33.90 -6.48
C ALA A 208 -12.19 34.42 -7.11
N LEU A 209 -12.26 35.18 -8.20
CA LEU A 209 -11.11 35.88 -8.76
C LEU A 209 -10.54 36.89 -7.76
N GLN A 210 -11.37 37.66 -7.07
CA GLN A 210 -10.91 38.63 -6.07
C GLN A 210 -10.22 38.01 -4.84
N ARG A 211 -10.48 36.73 -4.54
CA ARG A 211 -9.83 35.98 -3.45
C ARG A 211 -8.48 35.38 -3.85
N LEU A 212 -8.12 35.43 -5.13
CA LEU A 212 -6.81 34.99 -5.58
C LEU A 212 -5.73 35.97 -5.11
N PRO A 213 -4.52 35.49 -4.77
CA PRO A 213 -3.40 36.37 -4.49
C PRO A 213 -3.18 37.30 -5.69
N ARG A 214 -2.84 38.56 -5.43
CA ARG A 214 -2.68 39.61 -6.44
C ARG A 214 -1.74 39.19 -7.59
N ALA A 215 -0.72 38.37 -7.29
CA ALA A 215 0.19 37.75 -8.26
C ALA A 215 -0.50 36.85 -9.31
N ALA A 216 -1.59 36.16 -8.96
CA ALA A 216 -2.36 35.32 -9.88
C ALA A 216 -3.33 36.12 -10.77
N LEU A 217 -3.61 37.38 -10.41
CA LEU A 217 -4.52 38.27 -11.14
C LEU A 217 -3.80 39.21 -12.12
N LEU A 218 -2.49 39.39 -11.96
CA LEU A 218 -1.66 40.18 -12.85
C LEU A 218 -1.51 39.42 -14.19
N ARG A 219 -1.63 40.16 -15.30
CA ARG A 219 -1.46 39.60 -16.66
C ARG A 219 -0.06 38.97 -16.77
N PRO A 220 0.12 37.85 -17.48
CA PRO A 220 1.44 37.46 -17.95
C PRO A 220 1.81 38.46 -19.07
N ALA A 221 2.35 39.61 -18.68
CA ALA A 221 2.97 40.55 -19.60
C ALA A 221 4.41 40.88 -19.20
N GLU A 222 4.89 40.48 -18.01
CA GLU A 222 6.16 40.96 -17.46
C GLU A 222 6.89 39.88 -16.62
N ALA A 223 6.82 38.62 -17.02
CA ALA A 223 7.58 37.53 -16.38
C ALA A 223 8.75 37.02 -17.24
N ASP A 224 9.34 37.88 -18.08
CA ASP A 224 10.49 37.53 -18.95
C ASP A 224 11.66 38.52 -18.91
N GLU A 225 11.67 39.53 -18.03
CA GLU A 225 12.78 40.48 -17.95
C GLU A 225 13.18 40.65 -16.48
N GLY A 226 14.01 39.73 -15.96
CA GLY A 226 14.53 39.91 -14.60
C GLY A 226 15.12 38.72 -13.85
N LEU A 227 15.41 37.57 -14.49
CA LEU A 227 16.36 36.62 -13.93
C LEU A 227 17.37 36.21 -15.01
N GLY A 228 18.59 36.73 -14.87
CA GLY A 228 19.75 36.32 -15.65
C GLY A 228 20.04 34.81 -15.54
N PRO A 229 20.91 34.28 -16.41
CA PRO A 229 20.91 32.89 -16.78
C PRO A 229 21.54 32.02 -15.68
N LEU A 230 20.73 31.16 -15.07
CA LEU A 230 21.23 29.92 -14.48
C LEU A 230 20.78 28.75 -15.34
N GLY A 231 21.72 28.22 -16.12
CA GLY A 231 21.66 26.87 -16.65
C GLY A 231 20.90 26.70 -17.95
N ALA A 232 21.56 26.96 -19.07
CA ALA A 232 21.18 26.42 -20.36
C ALA A 232 21.17 24.88 -20.31
N VAL A 233 20.01 24.27 -20.08
CA VAL A 233 19.81 22.85 -20.37
C VAL A 233 19.56 22.74 -21.87
N ARG A 234 20.66 22.57 -22.59
CA ARG A 234 20.74 22.18 -23.99
C ARG A 234 19.63 21.16 -24.30
N ARG A 235 18.72 21.49 -25.23
CA ARG A 235 17.69 20.55 -25.72
C ARG A 235 18.38 19.26 -26.15
N LEU A 236 18.24 18.21 -25.36
CA LEU A 236 18.60 16.87 -25.78
C LEU A 236 17.64 16.48 -26.91
N ARG A 237 18.22 16.17 -28.08
CA ARG A 237 17.48 15.56 -29.19
C ARG A 237 16.80 14.28 -28.69
N PRO A 238 15.60 13.94 -29.19
CA PRO A 238 14.94 12.69 -28.83
C PRO A 238 15.83 11.50 -29.19
N VAL A 239 16.02 10.60 -28.21
CA VAL A 239 16.68 9.30 -28.40
C VAL A 239 15.72 8.42 -29.21
N PRO A 240 16.14 7.86 -30.37
CA PRO A 240 15.31 6.91 -31.11
C PRO A 240 15.14 5.62 -30.29
N ARG A 241 13.91 5.07 -30.28
CA ARG A 241 13.61 3.80 -29.62
C ARG A 241 14.41 2.67 -30.27
N ARG A 242 14.97 1.81 -29.42
CA ARG A 242 15.71 0.61 -29.79
C ARG A 242 14.73 -0.50 -30.20
N SER A 243 14.32 -0.52 -31.46
CA SER A 243 13.66 -1.69 -32.08
C SER A 243 13.76 -1.59 -33.60
N GLU A 244 14.98 -1.61 -34.13
CA GLU A 244 15.27 -1.85 -35.54
C GLU A 244 16.79 -1.98 -35.67
N GLN A 245 17.30 -3.21 -35.60
CA GLN A 245 18.61 -3.54 -36.13
C GLN A 245 18.38 -4.27 -37.46
N PRO A 246 18.92 -3.79 -38.59
CA PRO A 246 19.04 -4.58 -39.80
C PRO A 246 20.20 -5.57 -39.62
N GLU A 247 19.94 -6.85 -39.88
CA GLU A 247 20.95 -7.90 -39.86
C GLU A 247 22.03 -7.63 -40.91
N ALA A 248 23.28 -7.69 -40.47
CA ALA A 248 24.46 -7.57 -41.31
C ALA A 248 24.65 -8.85 -42.13
N VAL A 249 24.57 -8.71 -43.45
CA VAL A 249 25.01 -9.72 -44.43
C VAL A 249 26.52 -9.58 -44.64
N ARG A 250 27.26 -10.67 -44.35
CA ARG A 250 28.54 -11.17 -44.95
C ARG A 250 29.27 -12.02 -43.90
N GLY A 251 29.72 -13.25 -44.15
CA GLY A 251 29.80 -14.04 -45.38
C GLY A 251 30.50 -15.38 -45.11
N ALA A 252 30.84 -16.08 -46.21
CA ALA A 252 31.49 -17.40 -46.31
C ALA A 252 30.60 -18.58 -45.89
N GLY A 253 30.50 -19.70 -46.59
CA GLY A 253 31.26 -20.26 -47.70
C GLY A 253 31.23 -21.79 -47.53
N GLY A 254 30.79 -22.50 -48.57
CA GLY A 254 31.12 -23.92 -48.78
C GLY A 254 30.24 -24.99 -48.13
N GLY A 255 29.90 -26.00 -48.92
CA GLY A 255 29.70 -27.38 -48.44
C GLY A 255 28.29 -27.90 -48.64
N GLY A 256 28.11 -28.81 -49.61
CA GLY A 256 26.82 -29.39 -49.95
C GLY A 256 26.28 -30.37 -48.91
N GLN A 257 25.00 -30.72 -49.04
CA GLN A 257 24.60 -32.03 -49.56
C GLN A 257 23.09 -32.04 -49.79
N ALA A 258 22.72 -32.57 -50.93
CA ALA A 258 21.36 -32.82 -51.35
C ALA A 258 20.82 -34.08 -50.66
N VAL A 259 19.59 -34.03 -50.13
CA VAL A 259 18.73 -35.22 -50.06
C VAL A 259 17.26 -34.82 -50.28
N ARG A 260 16.84 -35.07 -51.52
CA ARG A 260 15.53 -35.55 -51.99
C ARG A 260 14.26 -35.25 -51.17
N GLN A 261 13.39 -34.46 -51.80
CA GLN A 261 11.94 -34.68 -51.81
C GLN A 261 11.60 -35.98 -52.55
N LEU A 262 10.53 -36.64 -52.10
CA LEU A 262 9.45 -37.30 -52.88
C LEU A 262 8.65 -38.21 -51.92
N PRO A 263 7.38 -38.51 -52.24
CA PRO A 263 6.24 -37.63 -52.49
C PRO A 263 5.28 -37.55 -51.29
#